data_AF-A0A7W7KEM5-F1
#
_entry.id   AF-A0A7W7KEM5-F1
#
_cell.length_a   1.000
_cell.length_b   1.000
_cell.length_c   1.000
_cell.angle_alpha   90.00
_cell.angle_beta   90.00
_cell.angle_gamma   90.00
#
_symmetry.space_group_name_H-M   'P 1'
#
loop_
_entity.id
_entity.type
_entity.pdbx_description
1 polymer ?
#
loop_
_entity_poly.entity_id
_entity_poly.type
_entity_poly.pdbx_seq_one_letter_code
_entity_poly.pdbx_strand_id
1 'polypeptide(L)'
;MSTVVYAPITLISDETFVDFKHVGGEPQETEFTRQVHWAQMSTAEVQFLHGGKVLRKGYSTCDSGSYLGSLNLSVIDPASIAKDYDVTVDSSLEVIQVITIQQEPYFQSPAEKAESETNEHGLKFMSAILGWRQRNPNADGPFQYQTIQPKVLCQETVWSSKNTPEENARLRLSVAERFPATCLLSK
;
A
#
# COMPACT_ATOMS: atom_id res chain seq x y z
N MET A 1 13.67 6.09 13.23
CA MET A 1 14.50 5.44 12.18
C MET A 1 13.94 5.90 10.85
N SER A 2 14.78 6.44 9.96
CA SER A 2 14.40 6.76 8.59
C SER A 2 14.31 5.48 7.77
N THR A 3 13.32 5.36 6.90
CA THR A 3 13.12 4.19 6.04
C THR A 3 13.43 4.62 4.61
N VAL A 4 14.38 3.96 3.96
CA VAL A 4 14.59 4.19 2.52
C VAL A 4 13.41 3.58 1.77
N VAL A 5 12.68 4.39 1.00
CA VAL A 5 11.54 3.94 0.20
C VAL A 5 12.01 3.84 -1.23
N TYR A 6 11.96 2.64 -1.79
CA TYR A 6 12.33 2.38 -3.18
C TYR A 6 11.10 2.37 -4.11
N ALA A 7 9.89 2.49 -3.56
CA ALA A 7 8.64 2.55 -4.31
C ALA A 7 8.44 3.92 -5.02
N PRO A 8 7.78 3.95 -6.19
CA PRO A 8 7.56 5.18 -6.94
C PRO A 8 6.66 6.15 -6.19
N ILE A 9 7.07 7.42 -6.10
CA ILE A 9 6.20 8.49 -5.62
C ILE A 9 5.27 8.89 -6.75
N THR A 10 3.97 8.72 -6.56
CA THR A 10 2.94 8.96 -7.59
C THR A 10 2.09 10.18 -7.33
N LEU A 11 2.13 10.73 -6.10
CA LEU A 11 1.43 11.95 -5.72
C LEU A 11 2.22 12.69 -4.65
N ILE A 12 2.20 14.02 -4.73
CA ILE A 12 2.65 14.92 -3.66
C ILE A 12 1.47 15.84 -3.33
N SER A 13 1.07 15.89 -2.07
CA SER A 13 -0.01 16.77 -1.59
C SER A 13 0.42 17.51 -0.34
N ASP A 14 -0.19 18.67 -0.10
CA ASP A 14 -0.08 19.37 1.17
C ASP A 14 -1.24 18.95 2.07
N GLU A 15 -0.93 18.29 3.18
CA GLU A 15 -1.90 17.79 4.15
C GLU A 15 -1.85 18.62 5.42
N THR A 16 -3.02 18.88 6.01
CA THR A 16 -3.13 19.66 7.25
C THR A 16 -3.30 18.72 8.45
N PHE A 17 -2.48 18.95 9.46
CA PHE A 17 -2.40 18.14 10.66
C PHE A 17 -2.55 18.99 11.92
N VAL A 18 -2.83 18.29 13.00
CA VAL A 18 -2.98 18.80 14.35
C VAL A 18 -1.96 18.12 15.24
N ASP A 19 -1.26 18.94 16.04
CA ASP A 19 -0.37 18.53 17.11
C ASP A 19 -0.84 19.14 18.43
N PHE A 20 -0.58 18.44 19.54
CA PHE A 20 -0.94 18.89 20.89
C PHE A 20 0.33 19.17 21.68
N LYS A 21 0.54 20.44 22.01
CA LYS A 21 1.71 20.87 22.79
C LYS A 21 1.26 21.38 24.14
N HIS A 22 2.01 21.05 25.20
CA HIS A 22 1.74 21.61 26.52
C HIS A 22 2.45 22.96 26.63
N VAL A 23 1.70 24.03 26.82
CA VAL A 23 2.24 25.38 27.04
C VAL A 23 1.79 25.83 28.42
N GLY A 24 2.74 25.95 29.36
CA GLY A 24 2.43 26.29 30.75
C GLY A 24 1.62 25.23 31.51
N GLY A 25 1.63 23.97 31.06
CA GLY A 25 0.86 22.86 31.65
C GLY A 25 -0.48 22.56 30.97
N GLU A 26 -0.97 23.46 30.13
CA GLU A 26 -2.23 23.29 29.40
C GLU A 26 -1.99 22.75 27.98
N PRO A 27 -2.77 21.76 27.51
CA PRO A 27 -2.68 21.27 26.13
C PRO A 27 -3.25 22.31 25.17
N GLN A 28 -2.42 22.76 24.24
CA GLN A 28 -2.81 23.65 23.14
C GLN A 28 -2.79 22.88 21.82
N GLU A 29 -3.90 23.00 21.08
CA GLU A 29 -4.01 22.53 19.70
C GLU A 29 -3.23 23.47 18.78
N THR A 30 -2.34 22.92 17.96
CA THR A 30 -1.66 23.67 16.90
C THR A 30 -1.89 22.97 15.56
N GLU A 31 -2.49 23.71 14.63
CA GLU A 31 -2.65 23.28 13.25
C GLU A 31 -1.41 23.65 12.42
N PHE A 32 -1.00 22.75 11.53
CA PHE A 32 0.10 23.00 10.61
C PHE A 32 -0.04 22.15 9.34
N THR A 33 0.46 22.68 8.23
CA THR A 33 0.47 22.00 6.94
C THR A 33 1.83 21.38 6.66
N ARG A 34 1.84 20.16 6.12
CA ARG A 34 3.06 19.48 5.66
C ARG A 34 2.84 18.82 4.31
N GLN A 35 3.89 18.85 3.50
CA GLN A 35 3.95 18.08 2.26
C GLN A 35 4.06 16.58 2.58
N VAL A 36 3.19 15.79 1.95
CA VAL A 36 3.16 14.33 2.01
C VAL A 36 3.53 13.78 0.65
N HIS A 37 4.45 12.83 0.65
CA HIS A 37 4.84 12.07 -0.52
C HIS A 37 4.13 10.71 -0.48
N TRP A 38 3.33 10.43 -1.49
CA TRP A 38 2.56 9.20 -1.57
C TRP A 38 3.30 8.20 -2.44
N ALA A 39 3.89 7.19 -1.79
CA ALA A 39 4.57 6.11 -2.48
C ALA A 39 3.56 5.02 -2.85
N GLN A 40 3.54 4.60 -4.11
CA GLN A 40 2.65 3.54 -4.54
C GLN A 40 3.28 2.18 -4.26
N MET A 41 2.64 1.42 -3.38
CA MET A 41 3.04 0.08 -2.98
C MET A 41 2.04 -0.95 -3.50
N SER A 42 2.50 -2.18 -3.64
CA SER A 42 1.63 -3.30 -4.00
C SER A 42 1.82 -4.46 -3.03
N THR A 43 0.74 -5.16 -2.73
CA THR A 43 0.76 -6.36 -1.91
C THR A 43 0.00 -7.47 -2.62
N ALA A 44 0.56 -8.67 -2.69
CA ALA A 44 -0.17 -9.86 -3.12
C ALA A 44 -0.54 -10.71 -1.91
N GLU A 45 -1.78 -11.18 -1.85
CA GLU A 45 -2.33 -12.01 -0.78
C GLU A 45 -3.09 -13.19 -1.39
N VAL A 46 -2.88 -14.40 -0.86
CA VAL A 46 -3.74 -15.55 -1.20
C VAL A 46 -4.98 -15.53 -0.33
N GLN A 47 -6.14 -15.78 -0.91
CA GLN A 47 -7.39 -15.90 -0.17
C GLN A 47 -8.10 -17.21 -0.52
N PHE A 48 -8.68 -17.82 0.51
CA PHE A 48 -9.53 -19.01 0.40
C PHE A 48 -10.98 -18.56 0.50
N LEU A 49 -11.77 -18.81 -0.55
CA LEU A 49 -13.15 -18.37 -0.67
C LEU A 49 -14.11 -19.56 -0.70
N HIS A 50 -15.28 -19.39 -0.10
CA HIS A 50 -16.40 -20.32 -0.26
C HIS A 50 -17.70 -19.53 -0.46
N GLY A 51 -18.40 -19.79 -1.56
CA GLY A 51 -19.61 -19.04 -1.93
C GLY A 51 -19.37 -17.53 -2.04
N GLY A 52 -18.20 -17.12 -2.55
CA GLY A 52 -17.81 -15.71 -2.70
C GLY A 52 -17.38 -15.01 -1.40
N LYS A 53 -17.33 -15.72 -0.26
CA LYS A 53 -16.89 -15.15 1.02
C LYS A 53 -15.48 -15.62 1.35
N VAL A 54 -14.63 -14.69 1.77
CA VAL A 54 -13.28 -15.00 2.26
C VAL A 54 -13.40 -15.74 3.58
N LEU A 55 -12.98 -17.00 3.60
CA LEU A 55 -12.90 -17.83 4.81
C LEU A 55 -11.58 -17.58 5.54
N ARG A 56 -10.49 -17.45 4.77
CA ARG A 56 -9.14 -17.32 5.31
C ARG A 56 -8.25 -16.54 4.36
N LYS A 57 -7.39 -15.70 4.94
CA LYS A 57 -6.24 -15.06 4.28
C LYS A 57 -4.99 -15.93 4.50
N GLY A 58 -4.28 -16.20 3.42
CA GLY A 58 -3.07 -17.00 3.37
C GLY A 58 -1.81 -16.13 3.47
N TYR A 59 -0.76 -16.56 2.79
CA TYR A 59 0.50 -15.82 2.73
C TYR A 59 0.32 -14.48 1.98
N SER A 60 1.01 -13.45 2.46
CA SER A 60 1.08 -12.14 1.81
C SER A 60 2.52 -11.70 1.61
N THR A 61 2.75 -10.97 0.51
CA THR A 61 4.02 -10.32 0.22
C THR A 61 3.76 -8.87 -0.18
N CYS A 62 4.68 -7.98 0.18
CA CYS A 62 4.65 -6.59 -0.19
C CYS A 62 5.83 -6.29 -1.11
N ASP A 63 5.57 -5.60 -2.20
CA ASP A 63 6.62 -4.99 -3.00
C ASP A 63 6.83 -3.54 -2.58
N SER A 64 7.97 -3.31 -1.93
CA SER A 64 8.45 -1.99 -1.54
C SER A 64 9.60 -1.47 -2.40
N GLY A 65 10.04 -2.25 -3.40
CA GLY A 65 11.31 -2.12 -4.11
C GLY A 65 11.17 -1.66 -5.56
N SER A 66 10.57 -2.50 -6.39
CA SER A 66 10.39 -2.23 -7.83
C SER A 66 8.93 -2.06 -8.21
N TYR A 67 8.04 -1.91 -7.21
CA TYR A 67 6.60 -1.97 -7.39
C TYR A 67 6.23 -3.28 -8.12
N LEU A 68 5.11 -3.39 -8.85
CA LEU A 68 4.71 -4.65 -9.54
C LEU A 68 5.84 -5.41 -10.30
N GLY A 69 6.97 -4.77 -10.62
CA GLY A 69 8.15 -5.38 -11.23
C GLY A 69 8.99 -6.34 -10.36
N SER A 70 8.96 -6.27 -9.02
CA SER A 70 9.63 -7.25 -8.15
C SER A 70 8.66 -8.11 -7.34
N LEU A 71 7.36 -7.95 -7.61
CA LEU A 71 6.30 -8.71 -6.96
C LEU A 71 6.43 -10.13 -7.47
N ASN A 72 7.22 -10.93 -6.77
CA ASN A 72 7.50 -12.27 -7.17
C ASN A 72 6.27 -13.13 -6.89
N LEU A 73 5.34 -13.13 -7.86
CA LEU A 73 4.15 -13.95 -7.87
C LEU A 73 4.47 -15.45 -7.89
N SER A 74 5.75 -15.86 -7.97
CA SER A 74 6.17 -17.25 -7.78
C SER A 74 6.58 -17.60 -6.34
N VAL A 75 6.86 -16.59 -5.48
CA VAL A 75 7.03 -16.83 -4.02
C VAL A 75 5.71 -17.25 -3.39
N ILE A 76 4.62 -16.76 -3.97
CA ILE A 76 3.26 -17.15 -3.63
C ILE A 76 2.70 -17.89 -4.83
N ASP A 77 2.86 -19.23 -4.88
CA ASP A 77 2.28 -20.04 -5.95
C ASP A 77 0.87 -20.51 -5.56
N PRO A 78 -0.20 -19.77 -5.91
CA PRO A 78 -1.56 -20.17 -5.59
C PRO A 78 -1.99 -21.45 -6.31
N ALA A 79 -1.33 -21.82 -7.42
CA ALA A 79 -1.61 -23.07 -8.12
C ALA A 79 -1.07 -24.28 -7.35
N SER A 80 0.15 -24.19 -6.81
CA SER A 80 0.68 -25.21 -5.88
C SER A 80 -0.20 -25.33 -4.64
N ILE A 81 -0.62 -24.21 -4.05
CA ILE A 81 -1.52 -24.23 -2.89
C ILE A 81 -2.86 -24.90 -3.25
N ALA A 82 -3.48 -24.54 -4.37
CA ALA A 82 -4.71 -25.18 -4.81
C ALA A 82 -4.55 -26.70 -4.97
N LYS A 83 -3.41 -27.14 -5.54
CA LYS A 83 -3.06 -28.56 -5.66
C LYS A 83 -2.90 -29.25 -4.31
N ASP A 84 -2.22 -28.64 -3.36
CA ASP A 84 -1.98 -29.22 -2.02
C ASP A 84 -3.27 -29.46 -1.22
N TYR A 85 -4.32 -28.70 -1.52
CA TYR A 85 -5.65 -28.83 -0.92
C TYR A 85 -6.68 -29.54 -1.84
N ASP A 86 -6.25 -30.15 -2.96
CA ASP A 86 -7.12 -30.77 -3.97
C ASP A 86 -8.28 -29.86 -4.45
N VAL A 87 -8.00 -28.56 -4.56
CA VAL A 87 -8.95 -27.57 -5.07
C VAL A 87 -8.95 -27.60 -6.59
N THR A 88 -10.06 -28.04 -7.17
CA THR A 88 -10.28 -28.10 -8.61
C THR A 88 -11.24 -27.00 -9.07
N VAL A 89 -11.39 -26.87 -10.39
CA VAL A 89 -12.38 -25.99 -11.02
C VAL A 89 -13.83 -26.30 -10.60
N ASP A 90 -14.11 -27.50 -10.10
CA ASP A 90 -15.44 -27.93 -9.64
C ASP A 90 -15.62 -27.82 -8.11
N SER A 91 -14.54 -27.61 -7.35
CA SER A 91 -14.60 -27.53 -5.88
C SER A 91 -15.49 -26.38 -5.37
N SER A 92 -16.19 -26.55 -4.26
CA SER A 92 -16.92 -25.42 -3.64
C SER A 92 -15.99 -24.40 -2.96
N LEU A 93 -14.75 -24.81 -2.68
CA LEU A 93 -13.66 -23.97 -2.24
C LEU A 93 -12.97 -23.36 -3.47
N GLU A 94 -12.60 -22.10 -3.38
CA GLU A 94 -11.82 -21.38 -4.38
C GLU A 94 -10.56 -20.81 -3.74
N VAL A 95 -9.44 -20.92 -4.43
CA VAL A 95 -8.20 -20.23 -4.06
C VAL A 95 -8.00 -19.09 -5.05
N ILE A 96 -7.81 -17.88 -4.54
CA ILE A 96 -7.50 -16.71 -5.37
C ILE A 96 -6.23 -16.03 -4.89
N GLN A 97 -5.59 -15.31 -5.81
CA GLN A 97 -4.55 -14.34 -5.49
C GLN A 97 -5.08 -12.95 -5.77
N VAL A 98 -5.04 -12.09 -4.75
CA VAL A 98 -5.49 -10.71 -4.82
C VAL A 98 -4.28 -9.79 -4.73
N ILE A 99 -4.16 -8.84 -5.65
CA ILE A 99 -3.25 -7.71 -5.54
C ILE A 99 -4.00 -6.52 -4.98
N THR A 100 -3.44 -5.89 -3.96
CA THR A 100 -3.88 -4.57 -3.47
C THR A 100 -2.81 -3.56 -3.85
N ILE A 101 -3.22 -2.48 -4.51
CA ILE A 101 -2.36 -1.34 -4.84
C ILE A 101 -2.81 -0.19 -3.95
N GLN A 102 -1.87 0.37 -3.21
CA GLN A 102 -2.14 1.45 -2.27
C GLN A 102 -1.08 2.53 -2.31
N GLN A 103 -1.47 3.73 -1.95
CA GLN A 103 -0.57 4.85 -1.73
C GLN A 103 -0.28 4.97 -0.23
N GLU A 104 0.98 4.79 0.13
CA GLU A 104 1.49 4.90 1.48
C GLU A 104 2.04 6.31 1.70
N PRO A 105 1.64 6.99 2.78
CA PRO A 105 2.11 8.34 3.07
C PRO A 105 3.53 8.31 3.66
N TYR A 106 4.37 9.22 3.17
CA TYR A 106 5.73 9.43 3.66
C TYR A 106 6.01 10.91 3.85
N PHE A 107 6.86 11.21 4.84
CA PHE A 107 7.33 12.57 5.10
C PHE A 107 8.82 12.64 4.83
N GLN A 108 9.27 13.79 4.35
CA GLN A 108 10.69 14.08 4.19
C GLN A 108 11.06 15.22 5.13
N SER A 109 11.96 14.95 6.07
CA SER A 109 12.56 16.01 6.90
C SER A 109 13.54 16.86 6.06
N PRO A 110 13.86 18.10 6.48
CA PRO A 110 14.86 18.91 5.79
C PRO A 110 16.23 18.23 5.64
N ALA A 111 16.63 17.43 6.63
CA ALA A 111 17.89 16.68 6.59
C ALA A 111 17.86 15.57 5.54
N GLU A 112 16.78 14.80 5.47
CA GLU A 112 16.60 13.74 4.46
C GLU A 112 16.44 14.29 3.06
N LYS A 113 15.84 15.47 2.92
CA LYS A 113 15.77 16.17 1.64
C LYS A 113 17.16 16.51 1.12
N ALA A 114 17.98 17.15 1.95
CA ALA A 114 19.36 17.47 1.61
C ALA A 114 20.18 16.21 1.28
N GLU A 115 19.97 15.12 2.01
CA GLU A 115 20.64 13.84 1.74
C GLU A 115 20.16 13.21 0.41
N SER A 116 18.87 13.27 0.12
CA SER A 116 18.28 12.74 -1.11
C SER A 116 18.74 13.50 -2.36
N GLU A 117 19.02 14.80 -2.24
CA GLU A 117 19.61 15.61 -3.32
C GLU A 117 21.04 15.17 -3.68
N THR A 118 21.72 14.49 -2.76
CA THR A 118 23.09 13.98 -2.95
C THR A 118 23.18 12.48 -3.21
N ASN A 119 22.06 11.76 -3.11
CA ASN A 119 22.03 10.30 -3.21
C ASN A 119 21.58 9.84 -4.61
N GLU A 120 22.48 9.17 -5.34
CA GLU A 120 22.17 8.58 -6.65
C GLU A 120 21.17 7.42 -6.57
N HIS A 121 20.97 6.84 -5.39
CA HIS A 121 20.15 5.64 -5.17
C HIS A 121 18.71 5.91 -4.72
N GLY A 122 18.26 7.16 -4.77
CA GLY A 122 16.86 7.52 -4.55
C GLY A 122 16.58 8.29 -3.25
N LEU A 123 15.30 8.51 -3.01
CA LEU A 123 14.79 9.41 -2.00
C LEU A 123 14.70 8.72 -0.63
N LYS A 124 15.18 9.41 0.41
CA LYS A 124 15.03 9.00 1.80
C LYS A 124 13.82 9.67 2.43
N PHE A 125 13.06 8.89 3.18
CA PHE A 125 11.85 9.35 3.86
C PHE A 125 11.78 8.83 5.30
N MET A 126 11.01 9.51 6.13
CA MET A 126 10.44 8.91 7.33
C MET A 126 9.14 8.20 6.97
N SER A 127 9.00 6.94 7.39
CA SER A 127 7.67 6.31 7.45
C SER A 127 6.74 7.22 8.24
N ALA A 128 5.50 7.40 7.75
CA ALA A 128 4.46 8.18 8.42
C ALA A 128 3.97 7.49 9.70
N ILE A 129 4.83 7.37 10.70
CA ILE A 129 4.45 7.14 12.09
C ILE A 129 4.95 8.34 12.88
N LEU A 130 4.39 9.50 12.57
CA LEU A 130 4.44 10.67 13.43
C LEU A 130 3.08 10.74 14.12
N GLY A 131 3.05 10.97 15.43
CA GLY A 131 1.81 11.05 16.22
C GLY A 131 0.87 12.20 15.84
N TRP A 132 1.13 12.87 14.71
CA TRP A 132 0.31 13.88 14.09
C TRP A 132 -1.00 13.30 13.59
N ARG A 133 -2.06 14.07 13.72
CA ARG A 133 -3.41 13.59 13.38
C ARG A 133 -4.11 14.60 12.47
N GLN A 134 -4.91 14.11 11.55
CA GLN A 134 -5.81 14.91 10.75
C GLN A 134 -7.15 15.01 11.46
N ARG A 135 -7.82 16.15 11.35
CA ARG A 135 -9.21 16.30 11.82
C ARG A 135 -10.09 15.35 11.00
N ASN A 136 -10.91 14.52 11.66
CA ASN A 136 -11.83 13.63 10.96
C ASN A 136 -12.97 14.48 10.35
N PRO A 137 -13.13 14.52 9.01
CA PRO A 137 -14.15 15.35 8.38
C PRO A 137 -15.57 14.82 8.58
N ASN A 138 -15.73 13.55 8.97
CA ASN A 138 -17.02 12.86 9.10
C ASN A 138 -17.47 12.73 10.55
N ALA A 139 -16.82 13.44 11.46
CA ALA A 139 -17.01 13.31 12.89
C ALA A 139 -17.90 14.42 13.46
N ASP A 140 -19.04 14.02 14.03
CA ASP A 140 -19.76 14.87 14.96
C ASP A 140 -19.09 14.76 16.34
N GLY A 141 -18.20 15.70 16.66
CA GLY A 141 -17.67 15.85 18.02
C GLY A 141 -16.27 16.45 18.12
N PRO A 142 -15.92 17.07 19.27
CA PRO A 142 -14.76 17.95 19.38
C PRO A 142 -13.36 17.29 19.38
N PHE A 143 -13.22 15.96 19.26
CA PHE A 143 -11.91 15.29 19.42
C PHE A 143 -11.67 14.08 18.52
N GLN A 144 -12.29 14.02 17.35
CA GLN A 144 -12.05 12.92 16.42
C GLN A 144 -10.92 13.25 15.47
N TYR A 145 -9.73 12.77 15.79
CA TYR A 145 -8.56 12.89 14.92
C TYR A 145 -8.10 11.52 14.46
N GLN A 146 -7.69 11.41 13.21
CA GLN A 146 -7.21 10.18 12.59
C GLN A 146 -5.75 10.33 12.18
N THR A 147 -4.96 9.26 12.27
CA THR A 147 -3.67 9.24 11.57
C THR A 147 -3.93 9.18 10.07
N ILE A 148 -3.04 9.78 9.28
CA ILE A 148 -3.08 9.62 7.82
C ILE A 148 -3.02 8.13 7.50
N GLN A 149 -3.92 7.67 6.63
CA GLN A 149 -4.04 6.25 6.29
C GLN A 149 -3.51 6.00 4.87
N PRO A 150 -3.03 4.78 4.60
CA PRO A 150 -2.80 4.34 3.23
C PRO A 150 -4.10 4.46 2.41
N LYS A 151 -3.98 4.94 1.18
CA LYS A 151 -5.11 5.03 0.26
C LYS A 151 -5.09 3.83 -0.68
N VAL A 152 -6.04 2.90 -0.50
CA VAL A 152 -6.23 1.79 -1.44
C VAL A 152 -6.74 2.36 -2.77
N LEU A 153 -5.96 2.17 -3.83
CA LEU A 153 -6.32 2.57 -5.19
C LEU A 153 -7.08 1.46 -5.89
N CYS A 154 -6.71 0.21 -5.63
CA CYS A 154 -7.24 -0.96 -6.31
C CYS A 154 -7.06 -2.21 -5.46
N GLN A 155 -8.02 -3.12 -5.57
CA GLN A 155 -7.91 -4.47 -5.03
C GLN A 155 -8.52 -5.44 -6.04
N GLU A 156 -7.72 -6.33 -6.59
CA GLU A 156 -8.14 -7.17 -7.71
C GLU A 156 -7.57 -8.57 -7.71
N THR A 157 -8.39 -9.51 -8.17
CA THR A 157 -8.00 -10.89 -8.40
C THR A 157 -7.12 -11.00 -9.64
N VAL A 158 -5.89 -11.48 -9.45
CA VAL A 158 -4.91 -11.73 -10.52
C VAL A 158 -4.70 -13.21 -10.82
N TRP A 159 -5.31 -14.08 -10.02
CA TRP A 159 -5.32 -15.52 -10.24
C TRP A 159 -6.51 -16.15 -9.51
N SER A 160 -7.16 -17.13 -10.12
CA SER A 160 -8.18 -17.99 -9.47
C SER A 160 -8.01 -19.44 -9.88
N SER A 161 -8.29 -20.37 -8.95
CA SER A 161 -8.37 -21.81 -9.21
C SER A 161 -9.56 -22.20 -10.10
N LYS A 162 -10.49 -21.28 -10.35
CA LYS A 162 -11.62 -21.47 -11.28
C LYS A 162 -11.30 -21.12 -12.72
N ASN A 163 -10.22 -20.39 -12.94
CA ASN A 163 -9.87 -19.86 -14.26
C ASN A 163 -8.88 -20.78 -14.98
N THR A 164 -8.91 -20.72 -16.31
CA THR A 164 -7.86 -21.33 -17.13
C THR A 164 -6.52 -20.60 -16.98
N PRO A 165 -5.40 -21.22 -17.36
CA PRO A 165 -4.10 -20.55 -17.40
C PRO A 165 -4.12 -19.25 -18.24
N GLU A 166 -4.83 -19.25 -19.37
CA GLU A 166 -4.93 -18.09 -20.27
C GLU A 166 -5.73 -16.95 -19.63
N GLU A 167 -6.82 -17.26 -18.92
CA GLU A 167 -7.62 -16.27 -18.19
C GLU A 167 -6.80 -15.65 -17.06
N ASN A 168 -6.07 -16.46 -16.30
CA ASN A 168 -5.18 -15.99 -15.24
C ASN A 168 -4.04 -15.12 -15.79
N ALA A 169 -3.48 -15.45 -16.96
CA ALA A 169 -2.48 -14.61 -17.62
C ALA A 169 -3.06 -13.23 -18.02
N ARG A 170 -4.29 -13.19 -18.54
CA ARG A 170 -4.96 -11.92 -18.89
C ARG A 170 -5.23 -11.04 -17.68
N LEU A 171 -5.65 -11.61 -16.54
CA LEU A 171 -5.87 -10.85 -15.32
C LEU A 171 -4.60 -10.13 -14.85
N ARG A 172 -3.47 -10.84 -14.85
CA ARG A 172 -2.16 -10.26 -14.48
C ARG A 172 -1.75 -9.11 -15.40
N LEU A 173 -1.88 -9.30 -16.71
CA LEU A 173 -1.56 -8.26 -17.70
C LEU A 173 -2.44 -7.02 -17.51
N SER A 174 -3.76 -7.21 -17.31
CA SER A 174 -4.70 -6.10 -17.12
C SER A 174 -4.39 -5.23 -15.90
N VAL A 175 -3.91 -5.82 -14.80
CA VAL A 175 -3.49 -5.05 -13.61
C VAL A 175 -2.20 -4.27 -13.89
N ALA A 176 -1.22 -4.90 -14.54
CA ALA A 176 0.04 -4.25 -14.88
C ALA A 176 -0.14 -3.05 -15.85
N GLU A 177 -1.04 -3.17 -16.83
CA GLU A 177 -1.33 -2.09 -17.79
C GLU A 177 -2.04 -0.89 -17.15
N ARG A 178 -2.95 -1.12 -16.20
CA ARG A 178 -3.70 -0.03 -15.55
C ARG A 178 -2.92 0.72 -14.50
N PHE A 179 -1.92 0.07 -13.90
CA PHE A 179 -1.09 0.67 -12.87
C PHE A 179 0.39 0.52 -13.24
N PRO A 180 0.87 1.28 -14.24
CA PRO A 180 2.28 1.27 -14.59
C PRO A 180 3.15 1.86 -13.47
N ALA A 181 4.43 1.46 -13.44
CA ALA A 181 5.42 2.04 -12.55
C ALA A 181 5.80 3.46 -13.02
N THR A 182 4.97 4.47 -12.77
CA THR A 182 5.28 5.87 -13.11
C THR A 182 5.73 6.62 -11.87
N CYS A 183 6.92 7.21 -11.89
CA CYS A 183 7.45 8.02 -10.78
C CYS A 183 7.39 9.51 -11.13
N LEU A 184 6.87 10.36 -10.23
CA LEU A 184 6.89 11.81 -10.39
C LEU A 184 8.29 12.42 -10.15
N LEU A 185 9.20 11.65 -9.56
CA LEU A 185 10.49 12.13 -9.08
C LEU A 185 11.67 11.56 -9.87
N SER A 186 11.43 10.89 -11.01
CA SER A 186 12.50 10.57 -11.95
C SER A 186 12.97 11.85 -12.65
N LYS A 187 14.07 12.42 -12.16
CA LYS A 187 14.89 13.39 -12.87
C LYS A 187 16.22 12.75 -13.22
#